data_AF-A0A3A8NYP8-F1
#
_entry.id   AF-A0A3A8NYP8-F1
#
_cell.length_a   1.000
_cell.length_b   1.000
_cell.length_c   1.000
_cell.angle_alpha   90.00
_cell.angle_beta   90.00
_cell.angle_gamma   90.00
#
_symmetry.space_group_name_H-M   'P 1'
#
loop_
_entity.id
_entity.type
_entity.pdbx_description
1 polymer ?
#
loop_
_entity_poly.entity_id
_entity_poly.type
_entity_poly.pdbx_seq_one_letter_code
_entity_poly.pdbx_strand_id
1 'polypeptide(L)'
;MLAAGPAGGTVVFLWEAGERSGSVDPGVLGHKLAVLTAAARGAAHPVSGGARLVVVTSGALAVQGPPTAPEAATAWGLARTLFAEHPSLAGGLIDLEREPVSDRSVLLLVTALLAPERELEVAFRRSRAYVPRLEAVELPPAPALPAYRADASYLILGGMGALGLAFAGHMAARGAGALILLQRTPLSDMEQGPDPRAQRRAVEALEQAGARVAVVPADVSDARSVARALEELRRRGWPPVKGVVHAAGVLHDGTLARLDANAFTRVLAPKVLGAWLVHRALGDTPLDFFVLFSSAASITGSPGQGNDAAANAFLDSLAPALVAAGRPAVSISWGPWADLGMSARTSRPGMALRSGRGLEVEAALGAFERLRSGALGSHVAVLSFDWGRLGAVLPALAGRPVFSRLVPAPASPASGLDPTKLRAAPPAGARRMLEQYLCSSVATLLGLMPGDVEPERTLTGMGFDSLSAIQLRNTVDEELGVTLPVAGFLEQTTIRSLATAVLLALPEETRADGAEPLAEVEL
;
A
#
# COMPACT_ATOMS: atom_id res chain seq x y z
N MET A 1 30.49 21.30 5.95
CA MET A 1 30.33 20.19 6.90
C MET A 1 29.38 19.18 6.27
N LEU A 2 29.90 18.08 5.73
CA LEU A 2 29.09 16.93 5.29
C LEU A 2 28.60 16.24 6.56
N ALA A 3 27.29 16.08 6.72
CA ALA A 3 26.72 15.29 7.81
C ALA A 3 27.29 13.86 7.71
N ALA A 4 27.79 13.33 8.83
CA ALA A 4 28.24 11.94 8.90
C ALA A 4 27.06 11.04 8.52
N GLY A 5 27.23 10.25 7.46
CA GLY A 5 26.25 9.21 7.10
C GLY A 5 26.15 8.15 8.20
N PRO A 6 25.11 7.29 8.16
CA PRO A 6 24.96 6.22 9.14
C PRO A 6 26.20 5.33 9.17
N ALA A 7 26.63 4.95 10.38
CA ALA A 7 27.86 4.19 10.62
C ALA A 7 27.91 2.82 9.88
N GLY A 8 26.76 2.28 9.46
CA GLY A 8 26.61 0.98 8.80
C GLY A 8 26.69 0.97 7.26
N GLY A 9 27.01 2.09 6.60
CA GLY A 9 27.13 2.16 5.13
C GLY A 9 25.78 2.17 4.39
N THR A 10 25.79 1.99 3.06
CA THR A 10 24.58 2.02 2.21
C THR A 10 24.50 0.75 1.34
N VAL A 11 23.40 0.02 1.46
CA VAL A 11 23.02 -1.09 0.58
C VAL A 11 22.17 -0.54 -0.56
N VAL A 12 22.66 -0.68 -1.79
CA VAL A 12 21.91 -0.29 -3.00
C VAL A 12 21.32 -1.55 -3.64
N PHE A 13 20.00 -1.67 -3.61
CA PHE A 13 19.26 -2.73 -4.29
C PHE A 13 18.87 -2.25 -5.69
N LEU A 14 19.57 -2.75 -6.72
CA LEU A 14 19.25 -2.46 -8.12
C LEU A 14 18.15 -3.41 -8.61
N TRP A 15 16.97 -2.87 -8.87
CA TRP A 15 15.88 -3.61 -9.49
C TRP A 15 16.04 -3.61 -11.01
N GLU A 16 16.63 -4.67 -11.54
CA GLU A 16 16.63 -4.90 -12.98
C GLU A 16 15.30 -5.50 -13.43
N ALA A 17 14.55 -4.81 -14.28
CA ALA A 17 13.53 -5.43 -15.10
C ALA A 17 14.24 -6.26 -16.19
N GLY A 18 13.94 -7.56 -16.30
CA GLY A 18 14.66 -8.46 -17.21
C GLY A 18 14.65 -7.97 -18.67
N GLU A 19 15.62 -8.43 -19.45
CA GLU A 19 15.94 -7.98 -20.82
C GLU A 19 14.77 -8.03 -21.83
N ARG A 20 13.64 -8.68 -21.49
CA ARG A 20 12.45 -8.71 -22.34
C ARG A 20 11.38 -7.77 -21.78
N SER A 21 11.41 -6.53 -22.28
CA SER A 21 10.25 -5.63 -22.24
C SER A 21 8.99 -6.39 -22.67
N GLY A 22 8.01 -6.56 -21.76
CA GLY A 22 6.70 -7.12 -22.07
C GLY A 22 6.38 -8.54 -21.55
N SER A 23 7.21 -9.15 -20.72
CA SER A 23 6.83 -10.37 -19.98
C SER A 23 6.71 -10.13 -18.48
N VAL A 24 5.48 -10.19 -17.95
CA VAL A 24 5.19 -10.14 -16.52
C VAL A 24 5.12 -11.57 -15.99
N ASP A 25 6.12 -12.00 -15.21
CA ASP A 25 6.15 -13.32 -14.57
C ASP A 25 6.06 -13.16 -13.04
N PRO A 26 4.96 -13.58 -12.40
CA PRO A 26 4.76 -13.41 -10.96
C PRO A 26 5.72 -14.27 -10.12
N GLY A 27 6.23 -15.38 -10.63
CA GLY A 27 7.24 -16.20 -9.95
C GLY A 27 8.60 -15.50 -9.91
N VAL A 28 9.00 -14.89 -11.03
CA VAL A 28 10.22 -14.05 -11.09
C VAL A 28 10.07 -12.83 -10.19
N LEU A 29 8.92 -12.13 -10.26
CA LEU A 29 8.65 -10.99 -9.38
C LEU A 29 8.61 -11.39 -7.91
N GLY A 30 7.96 -12.50 -7.58
CA GLY A 30 7.89 -13.02 -6.22
C GLY A 30 9.26 -13.35 -5.66
N HIS A 31 10.15 -13.93 -6.46
CA HIS A 31 11.53 -14.18 -6.07
C HIS A 31 12.30 -12.87 -5.85
N LYS A 32 12.22 -11.90 -6.76
CA LYS A 32 12.89 -10.60 -6.62
C LYS A 32 12.45 -9.83 -5.37
N LEU A 33 11.14 -9.84 -5.08
CA LEU A 33 10.59 -9.21 -3.87
C LEU A 33 11.04 -9.94 -2.59
N ALA A 34 11.18 -11.26 -2.62
CA ALA A 34 11.76 -12.01 -1.51
C ALA A 34 13.24 -11.65 -1.29
N VAL A 35 14.02 -11.47 -2.34
CA VAL A 35 15.42 -11.01 -2.24
C VAL A 35 15.49 -9.57 -1.69
N LEU A 36 14.63 -8.65 -2.14
CA LEU A 36 14.54 -7.31 -1.58
C LEU A 36 14.19 -7.34 -0.08
N THR A 37 13.28 -8.22 0.32
CA THR A 37 12.94 -8.43 1.72
C THR A 37 14.14 -8.93 2.52
N ALA A 38 14.93 -9.86 1.98
CA ALA A 38 16.15 -10.35 2.62
C ALA A 38 17.23 -9.25 2.74
N ALA A 39 17.41 -8.43 1.72
CA ALA A 39 18.32 -7.30 1.74
C ALA A 39 17.95 -6.28 2.82
N ALA A 40 16.65 -5.99 2.97
CA ALA A 40 16.15 -5.10 4.02
C ALA A 40 16.40 -5.65 5.43
N ARG A 41 16.18 -6.97 5.63
CA ARG A 41 16.49 -7.61 6.91
C ARG A 41 17.98 -7.56 7.25
N GLY A 42 18.84 -7.75 6.26
CA GLY A 42 20.30 -7.63 6.44
C GLY A 42 20.73 -6.21 6.76
N ALA A 43 20.15 -5.21 6.08
CA ALA A 43 20.43 -3.79 6.32
C ALA A 43 19.97 -3.33 7.72
N ALA A 44 18.84 -3.85 8.20
CA ALA A 44 18.29 -3.56 9.52
C ALA A 44 18.95 -4.36 10.67
N HIS A 45 19.89 -5.27 10.38
CA HIS A 45 20.46 -6.15 11.39
C HIS A 45 21.43 -5.39 12.34
N PRO A 46 21.42 -5.62 13.66
CA PRO A 46 22.31 -4.89 14.58
C PRO A 46 23.81 -5.07 14.27
N VAL A 47 24.20 -6.25 13.77
CA VAL A 47 25.59 -6.57 13.40
C VAL A 47 26.09 -5.75 12.21
N SER A 48 25.21 -5.25 11.33
CA SER A 48 25.60 -4.35 10.24
C SER A 48 25.70 -2.88 10.67
N GLY A 49 25.51 -2.58 11.96
CA GLY A 49 25.57 -1.21 12.49
C GLY A 49 24.43 -0.30 11.99
N GLY A 50 23.38 -0.88 11.41
CA GLY A 50 22.30 -0.16 10.74
C GLY A 50 22.75 0.44 9.41
N ALA A 51 22.55 -0.28 8.31
CA ALA A 51 22.85 0.21 6.97
C ALA A 51 21.62 0.90 6.36
N ARG A 52 21.85 1.96 5.58
CA ARG A 52 20.80 2.56 4.75
C ARG A 52 20.45 1.63 3.59
N LEU A 53 19.17 1.39 3.32
CA LEU A 53 18.71 0.65 2.13
C LEU A 53 18.18 1.62 1.08
N VAL A 54 18.77 1.61 -0.12
CA VAL A 54 18.26 2.37 -1.27
C VAL A 54 17.82 1.40 -2.37
N VAL A 55 16.55 1.47 -2.76
CA VAL A 55 15.97 0.66 -3.84
C VAL A 55 15.93 1.50 -5.10
N VAL A 56 16.59 1.03 -6.16
CA VAL A 56 16.72 1.73 -7.44
C VAL A 56 15.96 0.97 -8.51
N THR A 57 15.02 1.62 -9.19
CA THR A 57 14.31 1.09 -10.36
C THR A 57 14.63 1.92 -11.60
N SER A 58 14.20 1.46 -12.78
CA SER A 58 14.27 2.23 -14.01
C SER A 58 12.96 2.15 -14.78
N GLY A 59 12.34 3.30 -15.03
CA GLY A 59 11.08 3.42 -15.76
C GLY A 59 9.86 2.84 -15.04
N ALA A 60 9.91 2.73 -13.70
CA ALA A 60 8.80 2.21 -12.91
C ALA A 60 7.67 3.22 -12.74
N LEU A 61 7.95 4.52 -12.82
CA LEU A 61 7.00 5.59 -12.52
C LEU A 61 6.62 6.43 -13.73
N ALA A 62 5.36 6.85 -13.77
CA ALA A 62 4.83 7.80 -14.75
C ALA A 62 5.24 9.24 -14.36
N VAL A 63 6.41 9.68 -14.81
CA VAL A 63 6.93 11.03 -14.55
C VAL A 63 7.37 11.64 -15.88
N GLN A 64 6.73 12.74 -16.29
CA GLN A 64 6.98 13.41 -17.58
C GLN A 64 6.86 12.47 -18.80
N GLY A 65 6.06 11.41 -18.67
CA GLY A 65 5.88 10.37 -19.67
C GLY A 65 5.31 9.09 -19.05
N PRO A 66 4.90 8.10 -19.86
CA PRO A 66 4.44 6.82 -19.35
C PRO A 66 5.60 5.99 -18.77
N PRO A 67 5.31 5.09 -17.82
CA PRO A 67 6.30 4.14 -17.35
C PRO A 67 6.61 3.10 -18.42
N THR A 68 7.88 2.69 -18.50
CA THR A 68 8.39 1.71 -19.46
C THR A 68 8.65 0.34 -18.84
N ALA A 69 8.52 0.22 -17.51
CA ALA A 69 8.69 -1.03 -16.77
C ALA A 69 7.70 -1.09 -15.58
N PRO A 70 6.38 -1.20 -15.81
CA PRO A 70 5.39 -1.20 -14.72
C PRO A 70 5.62 -2.27 -13.66
N GLU A 71 6.21 -3.42 -14.04
CA GLU A 71 6.61 -4.49 -13.14
C GLU A 71 7.60 -4.04 -12.05
N ALA A 72 8.42 -3.02 -12.32
CA ALA A 72 9.37 -2.47 -11.36
C ALA A 72 8.70 -1.64 -10.25
N ALA A 73 7.46 -1.16 -10.46
CA ALA A 73 6.70 -0.48 -9.41
C ALA A 73 6.36 -1.41 -8.23
N THR A 74 6.39 -2.74 -8.41
CA THR A 74 6.23 -3.69 -7.30
C THR A 74 7.26 -3.47 -6.19
N ALA A 75 8.50 -3.09 -6.55
CA ALA A 75 9.57 -2.78 -5.61
C ALA A 75 9.23 -1.55 -4.74
N TRP A 76 8.60 -0.54 -5.35
CA TRP A 76 8.18 0.69 -4.65
C TRP A 76 7.10 0.41 -3.61
N GLY A 77 6.06 -0.36 -3.98
CA GLY A 77 5.01 -0.75 -3.05
C GLY A 77 5.55 -1.55 -1.85
N LEU A 78 6.44 -2.52 -2.12
CA LEU A 78 7.10 -3.27 -1.05
C LEU A 78 7.97 -2.37 -0.18
N ALA A 79 8.86 -1.56 -0.78
CA ALA A 79 9.81 -0.72 -0.04
C ALA A 79 9.13 0.32 0.86
N ARG A 80 8.04 0.96 0.41
CA ARG A 80 7.24 1.84 1.26
C ARG A 80 6.70 1.12 2.50
N THR A 81 6.35 -0.15 2.35
CA THR A 81 5.94 -1.01 3.47
C THR A 81 7.12 -1.43 4.34
N LEU A 82 8.28 -1.75 3.75
CA LEU A 82 9.53 -2.03 4.46
C LEU A 82 9.88 -0.89 5.42
N PHE A 83 9.89 0.35 4.92
CA PHE A 83 10.24 1.53 5.72
C PHE A 83 9.18 1.85 6.78
N ALA A 84 7.90 1.55 6.52
CA ALA A 84 6.85 1.69 7.52
C ALA A 84 6.91 0.61 8.63
N GLU A 85 7.36 -0.61 8.31
CA GLU A 85 7.55 -1.70 9.30
C GLU A 85 8.84 -1.52 10.13
N HIS A 86 9.87 -0.92 9.53
CA HIS A 86 11.19 -0.73 10.13
C HIS A 86 11.62 0.74 10.06
N PRO A 87 11.10 1.65 10.90
CA PRO A 87 11.45 3.08 10.86
C PRO A 87 12.94 3.35 11.13
N SER A 88 13.61 2.46 11.87
CA SER A 88 15.06 2.53 12.09
C SER A 88 15.89 2.19 10.85
N LEU A 89 15.28 1.57 9.83
CA LEU A 89 15.91 1.35 8.53
C LEU A 89 15.83 2.63 7.71
N ALA A 90 16.92 3.40 7.71
CA ALA A 90 17.07 4.54 6.81
C ALA A 90 16.86 4.05 5.35
N GLY A 91 15.88 4.62 4.67
CA GLY A 91 15.38 4.13 3.40
C GLY A 91 15.50 5.12 2.26
N GLY A 92 15.58 4.65 1.02
CA GLY A 92 15.50 5.48 -0.17
C GLY A 92 14.90 4.73 -1.36
N LEU A 93 14.17 5.44 -2.21
CA LEU A 93 13.59 4.96 -3.45
C LEU A 93 14.00 5.89 -4.58
N ILE A 94 14.63 5.34 -5.61
CA ILE A 94 15.13 6.09 -6.76
C ILE A 94 14.59 5.43 -8.03
N ASP A 95 13.89 6.18 -8.89
CA ASP A 95 13.49 5.70 -10.21
C ASP A 95 14.25 6.45 -11.30
N LEU A 96 15.07 5.73 -12.04
CA LEU A 96 15.86 6.26 -13.14
C LEU A 96 15.06 6.22 -14.45
N GLU A 97 15.52 6.99 -15.43
CA GLU A 97 15.03 6.88 -16.80
C GLU A 97 15.54 5.59 -17.43
N ARG A 98 14.73 4.92 -18.25
CA ARG A 98 15.10 3.68 -18.96
C ARG A 98 15.81 4.03 -20.27
N GLU A 99 16.98 4.65 -20.14
CA GLU A 99 17.89 4.96 -21.23
C GLU A 99 19.19 4.15 -21.10
N PRO A 100 20.00 4.02 -22.18
CA PRO A 100 21.33 3.45 -22.07
C PRO A 100 22.12 4.09 -20.93
N VAL A 101 22.83 3.26 -20.15
CA VAL A 101 23.65 3.76 -19.05
C VAL A 101 24.62 4.79 -19.61
N SER A 102 24.59 5.99 -19.05
CA SER A 102 25.50 7.08 -19.36
C SER A 102 26.20 7.54 -18.08
N ASP A 103 27.37 8.16 -18.22
CA ASP A 103 28.08 8.79 -17.10
C ASP A 103 27.17 9.76 -16.32
N ARG A 104 26.23 10.38 -17.03
CA ARG A 104 25.22 11.28 -16.47
C ARG A 104 24.21 10.56 -15.59
N SER A 105 23.71 9.41 -16.01
CA SER A 105 22.77 8.59 -15.21
C SER A 105 23.45 8.07 -13.95
N VAL A 106 24.73 7.68 -14.04
CA VAL A 106 25.55 7.27 -12.90
C VAL A 106 25.78 8.44 -11.93
N LEU A 107 26.13 9.62 -12.44
CA LEU A 107 26.35 10.81 -11.61
C LEU A 107 25.09 11.24 -10.86
N LEU A 108 23.91 11.16 -11.50
CA LEU A 108 22.63 11.44 -10.84
C LEU A 108 22.34 10.45 -9.70
N LEU A 109 22.59 9.15 -9.93
CA LEU A 109 22.44 8.14 -8.90
C LEU A 109 23.39 8.39 -7.72
N VAL A 110 24.67 8.64 -7.98
CA VAL A 110 25.66 8.96 -6.92
C VAL A 110 25.23 10.21 -6.15
N THR A 111 24.79 11.25 -6.86
CA THR A 111 24.31 12.49 -6.23
C THR A 111 23.11 12.23 -5.32
N ALA A 112 22.16 11.41 -5.77
CA ALA A 112 20.98 11.04 -4.98
C ALA A 112 21.34 10.20 -3.74
N LEU A 113 22.32 9.30 -3.86
CA LEU A 113 22.82 8.51 -2.74
C LEU A 113 23.51 9.39 -1.68
N LEU A 114 24.19 10.45 -2.10
CA LEU A 114 24.88 11.41 -1.23
C LEU A 114 23.98 12.55 -0.73
N ALA A 115 22.77 12.71 -1.28
CA ALA A 115 21.87 13.79 -0.91
C ALA A 115 21.30 13.62 0.51
N PRO A 116 21.10 14.71 1.26
CA PRO A 116 20.53 14.66 2.61
C PRO A 116 19.10 14.11 2.62
N GLU A 117 18.75 13.41 3.70
CA GLU A 117 17.60 12.50 3.85
C GLU A 117 16.19 13.14 3.82
N ARG A 118 16.04 14.41 3.40
CA ARG A 118 14.72 15.05 3.43
C ARG A 118 13.74 14.48 2.41
N GLU A 119 14.23 14.01 1.26
CA GLU A 119 13.41 13.39 0.21
C GLU A 119 13.87 11.94 0.02
N LEU A 120 13.08 11.00 0.54
CA LEU A 120 13.40 9.57 0.48
C LEU A 120 12.88 8.87 -0.78
N GLU A 121 12.09 9.58 -1.60
CA GLU A 121 11.47 9.05 -2.81
C GLU A 121 11.73 10.03 -3.97
N VAL A 122 12.50 9.62 -4.98
CA VAL A 122 12.94 10.48 -6.08
C VAL A 122 12.84 9.76 -7.42
N ALA A 123 12.35 10.46 -8.45
CA ALA A 123 12.44 10.03 -9.84
C ALA A 123 13.33 11.00 -10.63
N PHE A 124 14.27 10.47 -11.42
CA PHE A 124 15.10 11.25 -12.32
C PHE A 124 14.59 11.12 -13.76
N ARG A 125 14.28 12.26 -14.40
CA ARG A 125 13.90 12.35 -15.82
C ARG A 125 14.58 13.53 -16.47
N ARG A 126 15.25 13.33 -17.60
CA ARG A 126 15.95 14.39 -18.34
C ARG A 126 16.82 15.26 -17.42
N SER A 127 17.48 14.62 -16.45
CA SER A 127 18.33 15.27 -15.42
C SER A 127 17.64 16.25 -14.48
N ARG A 128 16.35 16.08 -14.26
CA ARG A 128 15.61 16.73 -13.18
C ARG A 128 15.17 15.69 -12.17
N ALA A 129 15.27 16.04 -10.90
CA ALA A 129 14.70 15.27 -9.79
C ALA A 129 13.24 15.67 -9.60
N TYR A 130 12.38 14.66 -9.46
CA TYR A 130 10.97 14.79 -9.15
C TYR A 130 10.69 14.02 -7.87
N VAL A 131 9.85 14.58 -7.01
CA VAL A 131 9.49 13.99 -5.72
C VAL A 131 7.97 13.85 -5.64
N PRO A 132 7.45 12.74 -5.10
CA PRO A 132 6.01 12.52 -5.07
C PRO A 132 5.36 13.42 -4.03
N ARG A 133 4.18 13.94 -4.38
CA ARG A 133 3.27 14.65 -3.48
C ARG A 133 1.85 14.22 -3.80
N LEU A 134 1.09 13.89 -2.76
CA LEU A 134 -0.33 13.66 -2.87
C LEU A 134 -1.05 15.00 -2.72
N GLU A 135 -1.99 15.28 -3.62
CA GLU A 135 -2.71 16.54 -3.68
C GLU A 135 -4.21 16.27 -3.77
N ALA A 136 -4.99 17.08 -3.06
CA ALA A 136 -6.44 17.00 -3.11
C ALA A 136 -6.89 17.63 -4.44
N VAL A 137 -7.67 16.87 -5.19
CA VAL A 137 -8.27 17.35 -6.44
C VAL A 137 -9.79 17.32 -6.30
N GLU A 138 -10.44 18.37 -6.79
CA GLU A 138 -11.89 18.37 -6.89
C GLU A 138 -12.30 17.34 -7.94
N LEU A 139 -13.22 16.46 -7.55
CA LEU A 139 -13.77 15.49 -8.47
C LEU A 139 -14.64 16.24 -9.49
N PRO A 140 -14.34 16.17 -10.80
CA PRO A 140 -15.08 16.94 -11.78
C PRO A 140 -16.56 16.53 -11.74
N PRO A 141 -17.48 17.45 -12.07
CA PRO A 141 -18.87 17.09 -12.27
C PRO A 141 -18.92 15.91 -13.24
N ALA A 142 -19.78 14.93 -12.96
CA ALA A 142 -19.85 13.72 -13.77
C ALA A 142 -20.01 14.15 -15.24
N PRO A 143 -19.07 13.78 -16.14
CA PRO A 143 -19.27 14.08 -17.54
C PRO A 143 -20.59 13.44 -17.99
N ALA A 144 -21.13 13.88 -19.12
CA ALA A 144 -22.07 13.04 -19.88
C ALA A 144 -21.27 11.83 -20.37
N LEU A 145 -20.96 10.92 -19.46
CA LEU A 145 -20.36 9.63 -19.74
C LEU A 145 -21.19 9.00 -20.85
N PRO A 146 -20.59 8.25 -21.78
CA PRO A 146 -21.38 7.25 -22.48
C PRO A 146 -22.08 6.44 -21.39
N ALA A 147 -23.42 6.48 -21.42
CA ALA A 147 -24.22 5.59 -20.60
C ALA A 147 -23.74 4.16 -20.86
N TYR A 148 -23.87 3.29 -19.86
CA TYR A 148 -23.67 1.88 -20.12
C TYR A 148 -24.61 1.47 -21.26
N ARG A 149 -24.09 0.63 -22.16
CA ARG A 149 -24.79 0.27 -23.38
C ARG A 149 -25.53 -1.04 -23.18
N ALA A 150 -26.77 -1.09 -23.65
CA ALA A 150 -27.59 -2.29 -23.64
C ALA A 150 -27.05 -3.38 -24.59
N ASP A 151 -26.26 -3.00 -25.60
CA ASP A 151 -25.69 -3.87 -26.62
C ASP A 151 -24.22 -4.27 -26.35
N ALA A 152 -23.76 -4.14 -25.11
CA ALA A 152 -22.36 -4.39 -24.72
C ALA A 152 -22.24 -5.26 -23.49
N SER A 153 -21.07 -5.89 -23.36
CA SER A 153 -20.68 -6.65 -22.18
C SER A 153 -19.62 -5.93 -21.35
N TYR A 154 -19.68 -6.10 -20.03
CA TYR A 154 -18.71 -5.56 -19.08
C TYR A 154 -18.09 -6.69 -18.28
N LEU A 155 -16.76 -6.80 -18.35
CA LEU A 155 -15.99 -7.86 -17.75
C LEU A 155 -15.53 -7.47 -16.34
N ILE A 156 -15.91 -8.25 -15.34
CA ILE A 156 -15.56 -7.99 -13.93
C ILE A 156 -14.74 -9.17 -13.40
N LEU A 157 -13.44 -8.94 -13.22
CA LEU A 157 -12.54 -9.92 -12.62
C LEU A 157 -12.74 -9.91 -11.11
N GLY A 158 -12.92 -11.09 -10.50
CA GLY A 158 -13.32 -11.16 -9.10
C GLY A 158 -14.79 -10.76 -8.90
N GLY A 159 -15.63 -10.93 -9.94
CA GLY A 159 -16.99 -10.40 -9.99
C GLY A 159 -17.95 -10.92 -8.92
N MET A 160 -17.67 -12.09 -8.32
CA MET A 160 -18.45 -12.64 -7.21
C MET A 160 -17.90 -12.26 -5.82
N GLY A 161 -16.81 -11.50 -5.77
CA GLY A 161 -16.36 -10.88 -4.53
C GLY A 161 -17.27 -9.71 -4.13
N ALA A 162 -17.23 -9.28 -2.87
CA ALA A 162 -18.12 -8.23 -2.37
C ALA A 162 -18.02 -6.92 -3.17
N LEU A 163 -16.80 -6.47 -3.51
CA LEU A 163 -16.60 -5.31 -4.39
C LEU A 163 -17.07 -5.61 -5.82
N GLY A 164 -16.75 -6.79 -6.36
CA GLY A 164 -17.22 -7.19 -7.68
C GLY A 164 -18.74 -7.09 -7.83
N LEU A 165 -19.50 -7.63 -6.86
CA LEU A 165 -20.96 -7.62 -6.84
C LEU A 165 -21.54 -6.22 -6.61
N ALA A 166 -20.97 -5.42 -5.71
CA ALA A 166 -21.43 -4.06 -5.45
C ALA A 166 -21.34 -3.18 -6.71
N PHE A 167 -20.20 -3.23 -7.40
CA PHE A 167 -19.98 -2.48 -8.63
C PHE A 167 -20.77 -3.07 -9.81
N ALA A 168 -20.89 -4.40 -9.91
CA ALA A 168 -21.77 -5.05 -10.89
C ALA A 168 -23.22 -4.58 -10.74
N GLY A 169 -23.74 -4.51 -9.52
CA GLY A 169 -25.09 -4.04 -9.23
C GLY A 169 -25.29 -2.59 -9.60
N HIS A 170 -24.31 -1.74 -9.27
CA HIS A 170 -24.32 -0.33 -9.67
C HIS A 170 -24.34 -0.15 -11.20
N MET A 171 -23.54 -0.94 -11.92
CA MET A 171 -23.48 -0.92 -13.39
C MET A 171 -24.80 -1.42 -14.01
N ALA A 172 -25.38 -2.52 -13.49
CA ALA A 172 -26.67 -3.05 -13.94
C ALA A 172 -27.79 -2.01 -13.80
N ALA A 173 -27.90 -1.39 -12.62
CA ALA A 173 -28.88 -0.35 -12.32
C ALA A 173 -28.76 0.90 -13.23
N ARG A 174 -27.63 1.07 -13.90
CA ARG A 174 -27.35 2.20 -14.81
C ARG A 174 -27.37 1.80 -16.29
N GLY A 175 -27.90 0.62 -16.61
CA GLY A 175 -28.16 0.19 -17.98
C GLY A 175 -27.06 -0.65 -18.63
N ALA A 176 -26.17 -1.28 -17.85
CA ALA A 176 -25.25 -2.26 -18.39
C ALA A 176 -26.01 -3.45 -19.00
N GLY A 177 -25.89 -3.64 -20.31
CA GLY A 177 -26.63 -4.68 -21.03
C GLY A 177 -26.23 -6.10 -20.63
N ALA A 178 -24.94 -6.35 -20.45
CA ALA A 178 -24.43 -7.64 -20.04
C ALA A 178 -23.25 -7.54 -19.06
N LEU A 179 -23.23 -8.39 -18.05
CA LEU A 179 -22.19 -8.48 -17.02
C LEU A 179 -21.54 -9.87 -17.05
N ILE A 180 -20.22 -9.90 -17.23
CA ILE A 180 -19.43 -11.13 -17.25
C ILE A 180 -18.58 -11.17 -15.97
N LEU A 181 -18.96 -12.01 -15.02
CA LEU A 181 -18.30 -12.18 -13.73
C LEU A 181 -17.27 -13.31 -13.84
N LEU A 182 -16.00 -12.95 -14.02
CA LEU A 182 -14.89 -13.91 -14.03
C LEU A 182 -14.48 -14.26 -12.60
N GLN A 183 -14.35 -15.56 -12.35
CA GLN A 183 -13.87 -16.08 -11.07
C GLN A 183 -13.29 -17.47 -11.22
N ARG A 184 -12.46 -17.93 -10.28
CA ARG A 184 -11.86 -19.27 -10.35
C ARG A 184 -12.84 -20.38 -10.06
N THR A 185 -13.66 -20.20 -9.02
CA THR A 185 -14.57 -21.25 -8.54
C THR A 185 -15.83 -21.26 -9.41
N PRO A 186 -16.21 -22.41 -9.97
CA PRO A 186 -17.48 -22.55 -10.66
C PRO A 186 -18.66 -22.23 -9.74
N LEU A 187 -19.74 -21.66 -10.29
CA LEU A 187 -20.93 -21.35 -9.50
C LEU A 187 -21.48 -22.61 -8.80
N SER A 188 -21.50 -23.75 -9.48
CA SER A 188 -21.92 -25.06 -8.93
C SER A 188 -21.19 -25.47 -7.65
N ASP A 189 -19.93 -25.07 -7.52
CA ASP A 189 -19.07 -25.46 -6.40
C ASP A 189 -19.21 -24.43 -5.27
N MET A 190 -19.44 -23.16 -5.60
CA MET A 190 -19.77 -22.11 -4.62
C MET A 190 -21.10 -22.40 -3.91
N GLU A 191 -22.03 -23.03 -4.62
CA GLU A 191 -23.30 -23.52 -4.10
C GLU A 191 -23.16 -24.69 -3.11
N GLN A 192 -21.94 -25.18 -2.86
CA GLN A 192 -21.65 -26.16 -1.81
C GLN A 192 -20.99 -25.50 -0.59
N GLY A 193 -20.78 -24.18 -0.62
CA GLY A 193 -20.21 -23.40 0.47
C GLY A 193 -21.21 -23.12 1.62
N PRO A 194 -20.80 -22.34 2.64
CA PRO A 194 -21.62 -22.10 3.83
C PRO A 194 -22.90 -21.27 3.59
N ASP A 195 -22.99 -20.51 2.50
CA ASP A 195 -24.26 -19.88 2.04
C ASP A 195 -24.45 -20.05 0.51
N PRO A 196 -24.97 -21.20 0.06
CA PRO A 196 -25.25 -21.50 -1.34
C PRO A 196 -26.30 -20.62 -2.03
N ARG A 197 -27.11 -19.93 -1.23
CA ARG A 197 -28.22 -19.10 -1.74
C ARG A 197 -27.77 -17.67 -1.94
N ALA A 198 -26.76 -17.19 -1.22
CA ALA A 198 -26.24 -15.83 -1.39
C ALA A 198 -25.75 -15.55 -2.81
N GLN A 199 -24.96 -16.46 -3.40
CA GLN A 199 -24.38 -16.21 -4.74
C GLN A 199 -25.44 -16.23 -5.84
N ARG A 200 -26.39 -17.18 -5.79
CA ARG A 200 -27.53 -17.21 -6.72
C ARG A 200 -28.39 -15.96 -6.59
N ARG A 201 -28.75 -15.57 -5.37
CA ARG A 201 -29.50 -14.33 -5.12
C ARG A 201 -28.78 -13.09 -5.67
N ALA A 202 -27.45 -13.06 -5.58
CA ALA A 202 -26.66 -11.96 -6.14
C ALA A 202 -26.75 -11.93 -7.68
N VAL A 203 -26.65 -13.08 -8.35
CA VAL A 203 -26.82 -13.17 -9.81
C VAL A 203 -28.25 -12.79 -10.22
N GLU A 204 -29.26 -13.33 -9.54
CA GLU A 204 -30.68 -13.02 -9.76
C GLU A 204 -30.96 -11.53 -9.57
N ALA A 205 -30.37 -10.89 -8.56
CA ALA A 205 -30.53 -9.44 -8.34
C ALA A 205 -29.93 -8.61 -9.49
N LEU A 206 -28.80 -9.02 -10.05
CA LEU A 206 -28.21 -8.38 -11.23
C LEU A 206 -29.09 -8.56 -12.49
N GLU A 207 -29.69 -9.74 -12.65
CA GLU A 207 -30.63 -10.02 -13.75
C GLU A 207 -31.93 -9.23 -13.60
N GLN A 208 -32.47 -9.12 -12.38
CA GLN A 208 -33.64 -8.30 -12.05
C GLN A 208 -33.38 -6.81 -12.28
N ALA A 209 -32.13 -6.35 -12.11
CA ALA A 209 -31.72 -5.00 -12.46
C ALA A 209 -31.59 -4.76 -13.98
N GLY A 210 -31.82 -5.79 -14.81
CA GLY A 210 -31.93 -5.68 -16.27
C GLY A 210 -30.67 -6.10 -17.05
N ALA A 211 -29.62 -6.58 -16.39
CA ALA A 211 -28.40 -7.03 -17.06
C ALA A 211 -28.46 -8.53 -17.38
N ARG A 212 -27.98 -8.93 -18.56
CA ARG A 212 -27.69 -10.36 -18.84
C ARG A 212 -26.41 -10.76 -18.09
N VAL A 213 -26.47 -11.77 -17.22
CA VAL A 213 -25.31 -12.14 -16.37
C VAL A 213 -24.69 -13.47 -16.80
N ALA A 214 -23.36 -13.52 -16.90
CA ALA A 214 -22.60 -14.76 -17.03
C ALA A 214 -21.58 -14.85 -15.91
N VAL A 215 -21.64 -15.96 -15.18
CA VAL A 215 -20.59 -16.35 -14.25
C VAL A 215 -19.66 -17.32 -14.97
N VAL A 216 -18.41 -16.92 -15.21
CA VAL A 216 -17.47 -17.69 -16.03
C VAL A 216 -16.30 -18.19 -15.17
N PRO A 217 -16.12 -19.51 -15.02
CA PRO A 217 -14.98 -20.08 -14.32
C PRO A 217 -13.71 -19.89 -15.14
N ALA A 218 -12.78 -19.08 -14.65
CA ALA A 218 -11.47 -18.84 -15.25
C ALA A 218 -10.46 -18.40 -14.18
N ASP A 219 -9.22 -18.89 -14.32
CA ASP A 219 -8.08 -18.31 -13.60
C ASP A 219 -7.51 -17.17 -14.44
N VAL A 220 -7.69 -15.95 -13.97
CA VAL A 220 -7.20 -14.74 -14.64
C VAL A 220 -5.68 -14.70 -14.73
N SER A 221 -4.98 -15.50 -13.92
CA SER A 221 -3.52 -15.64 -13.92
C SER A 221 -3.02 -16.68 -14.94
N ASP A 222 -3.90 -17.38 -15.66
CA ASP A 222 -3.54 -18.32 -16.73
C ASP A 222 -4.01 -17.79 -18.10
N ALA A 223 -3.05 -17.52 -18.98
CA ALA A 223 -3.30 -17.00 -20.32
C ALA A 223 -4.24 -17.89 -21.14
N ARG A 224 -4.12 -19.22 -21.01
CA ARG A 224 -4.99 -20.17 -21.71
C ARG A 224 -6.39 -20.19 -21.12
N SER A 225 -6.51 -20.02 -19.81
CA SER A 225 -7.80 -19.92 -19.13
C SER A 225 -8.57 -18.67 -19.58
N VAL A 226 -7.92 -17.51 -19.57
CA VAL A 226 -8.50 -16.24 -20.06
C VAL A 226 -8.92 -16.34 -21.53
N ALA A 227 -8.04 -16.85 -22.39
CA ALA A 227 -8.35 -16.99 -23.82
C ALA A 227 -9.56 -17.92 -24.07
N ARG A 228 -9.63 -19.06 -23.36
CA ARG A 228 -10.77 -19.99 -23.46
C ARG A 228 -12.08 -19.34 -23.00
N ALA A 229 -12.05 -18.60 -21.89
CA ALA A 229 -13.23 -17.91 -21.37
C ALA A 229 -13.78 -16.88 -22.39
N LEU A 230 -12.90 -16.04 -22.96
CA LEU A 230 -13.29 -15.04 -23.95
C LEU A 230 -13.79 -15.66 -25.26
N GLU A 231 -13.16 -16.75 -25.72
CA GLU A 231 -13.62 -17.52 -26.88
C GLU A 231 -15.00 -18.14 -26.65
N GLU A 232 -15.24 -18.73 -25.48
CA GLU A 232 -16.54 -19.31 -25.14
C GLU A 232 -17.66 -18.26 -25.16
N LEU A 233 -17.41 -17.09 -24.56
CA LEU A 233 -18.35 -15.97 -24.58
C LEU A 233 -18.67 -15.53 -26.02
N ARG A 234 -17.65 -15.44 -26.87
CA ARG A 234 -17.84 -15.11 -28.29
C ARG A 234 -18.69 -16.14 -29.02
N ARG A 235 -18.39 -17.44 -28.85
CA ARG A 235 -19.16 -18.55 -29.45
C ARG A 235 -20.62 -18.57 -28.97
N ARG A 236 -20.88 -18.18 -27.72
CA ARG A 236 -22.23 -18.08 -27.14
C ARG A 236 -22.99 -16.82 -27.56
N GLY A 237 -22.43 -16.02 -28.48
CA GLY A 237 -23.07 -14.81 -28.99
C GLY A 237 -23.23 -13.72 -27.93
N TRP A 238 -22.25 -13.58 -27.02
CA TRP A 238 -22.25 -12.46 -26.08
C TRP A 238 -21.91 -11.15 -26.80
N PRO A 239 -22.52 -10.02 -26.37
CA PRO A 239 -22.18 -8.72 -26.91
C PRO A 239 -20.67 -8.39 -26.72
N PRO A 240 -20.08 -7.55 -27.57
CA PRO A 240 -18.68 -7.19 -27.47
C PRO A 240 -18.34 -6.55 -26.12
N VAL A 241 -17.16 -6.86 -25.60
CA VAL A 241 -16.69 -6.31 -24.32
C VAL A 241 -16.35 -4.83 -24.51
N LYS A 242 -16.94 -3.97 -23.68
CA LYS A 242 -16.74 -2.52 -23.71
C LYS A 242 -16.14 -1.95 -22.42
N GLY A 243 -16.17 -2.68 -21.32
CA GLY A 243 -15.49 -2.24 -20.12
C GLY A 243 -14.90 -3.39 -19.34
N VAL A 244 -13.82 -3.11 -18.63
CA VAL A 244 -13.17 -4.03 -17.69
C VAL A 244 -13.13 -3.39 -16.32
N VAL A 245 -13.51 -4.14 -15.29
CA VAL A 245 -13.28 -3.82 -13.89
C VAL A 245 -12.45 -4.95 -13.28
N HIS A 246 -11.23 -4.63 -12.87
CA HIS A 246 -10.34 -5.58 -12.23
C HIS A 246 -10.40 -5.46 -10.72
N ALA A 247 -11.31 -6.23 -10.10
CA ALA A 247 -11.48 -6.32 -8.66
C ALA A 247 -10.91 -7.62 -8.07
N ALA A 248 -10.23 -8.44 -8.88
CA ALA A 248 -9.67 -9.70 -8.41
C ALA A 248 -8.45 -9.45 -7.51
N GLY A 249 -8.46 -10.09 -6.35
CA GLY A 249 -7.37 -10.06 -5.39
C GLY A 249 -7.56 -11.16 -4.35
N VAL A 250 -6.45 -11.54 -3.73
CA VAL A 250 -6.45 -12.42 -2.56
C VAL A 250 -5.60 -11.76 -1.48
N LEU A 251 -6.06 -11.81 -0.24
CA LEU A 251 -5.24 -11.40 0.89
C LEU A 251 -4.33 -12.56 1.31
N HIS A 252 -3.10 -12.22 1.63
CA HIS A 252 -2.20 -13.08 2.38
C HIS A 252 -1.34 -12.21 3.28
N ASP A 253 -1.95 -11.66 4.33
CA ASP A 253 -1.25 -10.78 5.25
C ASP A 253 -0.16 -11.54 6.00
N GLY A 254 0.96 -10.88 6.21
CA GLY A 254 2.13 -11.44 6.88
C GLY A 254 3.17 -10.36 7.06
N THR A 255 3.79 -10.32 8.24
CA THR A 255 4.95 -9.44 8.45
C THR A 255 6.05 -9.84 7.48
N LEU A 256 6.93 -8.89 7.17
CA LEU A 256 8.02 -9.12 6.23
C LEU A 256 8.87 -10.33 6.60
N ALA A 257 9.03 -10.63 7.90
CA ALA A 257 9.72 -11.81 8.41
C ALA A 257 9.16 -13.15 7.90
N ARG A 258 7.88 -13.18 7.53
CA ARG A 258 7.13 -14.38 7.13
C ARG A 258 6.80 -14.43 5.62
N LEU A 259 7.04 -13.35 4.88
CA LEU A 259 6.82 -13.34 3.43
C LEU A 259 7.98 -14.02 2.70
N ASP A 260 7.68 -15.09 2.00
CA ASP A 260 8.57 -15.78 1.07
C ASP A 260 8.14 -15.55 -0.40
N ALA A 261 8.90 -16.09 -1.35
CA ALA A 261 8.60 -15.95 -2.77
C ALA A 261 7.22 -16.52 -3.16
N ASN A 262 6.75 -17.57 -2.49
CA ASN A 262 5.45 -18.19 -2.74
C ASN A 262 4.32 -17.29 -2.24
N ALA A 263 4.48 -16.68 -1.06
CA ALA A 263 3.53 -15.72 -0.50
C ALA A 263 3.36 -14.49 -1.41
N PHE A 264 4.47 -13.97 -1.97
CA PHE A 264 4.41 -12.92 -2.98
C PHE A 264 3.71 -13.39 -4.26
N THR A 265 4.14 -14.52 -4.82
CA THR A 265 3.59 -15.07 -6.08
C THR A 265 2.08 -15.26 -5.98
N ARG A 266 1.58 -15.79 -4.86
CA ARG A 266 0.15 -16.02 -4.61
C ARG A 266 -0.68 -14.74 -4.67
N VAL A 267 -0.17 -13.62 -4.14
CA VAL A 267 -0.89 -12.33 -4.11
C VAL A 267 -0.74 -11.59 -5.44
N LEU A 268 0.45 -11.63 -6.04
CA LEU A 268 0.73 -11.00 -7.32
C LEU A 268 -0.06 -11.64 -8.46
N ALA A 269 -0.19 -12.96 -8.50
CA ALA A 269 -0.80 -13.69 -9.62
C ALA A 269 -2.17 -13.13 -10.04
N PRO A 270 -3.21 -13.10 -9.18
CA PRO A 270 -4.53 -12.63 -9.61
C PRO A 270 -4.58 -11.12 -9.87
N LYS A 271 -3.79 -10.30 -9.17
CA LYS A 271 -3.78 -8.84 -9.38
C LYS A 271 -2.94 -8.43 -10.59
N VAL A 272 -1.65 -8.72 -10.54
CA VAL A 272 -0.66 -8.31 -11.53
C VAL A 272 -0.86 -9.06 -12.83
N LEU A 273 -0.78 -10.39 -12.79
CA LEU A 273 -0.89 -11.20 -14.00
C LEU A 273 -2.32 -11.19 -14.56
N GLY A 274 -3.33 -11.17 -13.69
CA GLY A 274 -4.73 -11.00 -14.10
C GLY A 274 -4.99 -9.74 -14.94
N ALA A 275 -4.51 -8.58 -14.47
CA ALA A 275 -4.62 -7.33 -15.21
C ALA A 275 -3.87 -7.39 -16.55
N TRP A 276 -2.62 -7.89 -16.52
CA TRP A 276 -1.76 -7.98 -17.70
C TRP A 276 -2.34 -8.91 -18.77
N LEU A 277 -2.79 -10.12 -18.39
CA LEU A 277 -3.29 -11.12 -19.32
C LEU A 277 -4.62 -10.72 -19.93
N VAL A 278 -5.53 -10.12 -19.17
CA VAL A 278 -6.80 -9.63 -19.75
C VAL A 278 -6.56 -8.48 -20.71
N HIS A 279 -5.68 -7.54 -20.36
CA HIS A 279 -5.27 -6.49 -21.30
C HIS A 279 -4.73 -7.08 -22.61
N ARG A 280 -3.82 -8.05 -22.51
CA ARG A 280 -3.23 -8.74 -23.67
C ARG A 280 -4.27 -9.52 -24.48
N ALA A 281 -5.19 -10.22 -23.82
CA ALA A 281 -6.19 -11.06 -24.48
C ALA A 281 -7.27 -10.24 -25.20
N LEU A 282 -7.56 -9.02 -24.72
CA LEU A 282 -8.49 -8.11 -25.38
C LEU A 282 -7.86 -7.41 -26.60
N GLY A 283 -6.53 -7.39 -26.75
CA GLY A 283 -5.86 -6.83 -27.93
C GLY A 283 -6.39 -5.44 -28.28
N ASP A 284 -6.65 -5.15 -29.55
CA ASP A 284 -7.15 -3.84 -29.99
C ASP A 284 -8.66 -3.64 -29.81
N THR A 285 -9.34 -4.47 -29.01
CA THR A 285 -10.77 -4.31 -28.72
C THR A 285 -11.04 -2.90 -28.16
N PRO A 286 -11.87 -2.08 -28.82
CA PRO A 286 -12.14 -0.72 -28.37
C PRO A 286 -13.01 -0.77 -27.12
N LEU A 287 -12.40 -0.42 -25.98
CA LEU A 287 -13.09 -0.31 -24.69
C LEU A 287 -13.50 1.14 -24.44
N ASP A 288 -14.58 1.30 -23.70
CA ASP A 288 -15.02 2.57 -23.10
C ASP A 288 -14.20 2.85 -21.82
N PHE A 289 -13.81 1.81 -21.07
CA PHE A 289 -12.96 1.94 -19.88
C PHE A 289 -12.24 0.64 -19.49
N PHE A 290 -11.13 0.78 -18.76
CA PHE A 290 -10.37 -0.31 -18.13
C PHE A 290 -9.97 0.12 -16.70
N VAL A 291 -10.77 -0.26 -15.72
CA VAL A 291 -10.61 0.18 -14.33
C VAL A 291 -9.87 -0.89 -13.52
N LEU A 292 -8.78 -0.50 -12.86
CA LEU A 292 -7.99 -1.34 -11.97
C LEU A 292 -8.27 -0.96 -10.51
N PHE A 293 -8.71 -1.92 -9.69
CA PHE A 293 -8.87 -1.68 -8.26
C PHE A 293 -7.54 -1.90 -7.55
N SER A 294 -6.90 -0.79 -7.25
CA SER A 294 -5.70 -0.69 -6.44
C SER A 294 -6.06 -0.40 -4.98
N SER A 295 -5.06 -0.11 -4.15
CA SER A 295 -5.19 0.19 -2.72
C SER A 295 -4.32 1.38 -2.35
N ALA A 296 -4.75 2.18 -1.39
CA ALA A 296 -3.94 3.23 -0.78
C ALA A 296 -2.61 2.69 -0.22
N ALA A 297 -2.54 1.40 0.12
CA ALA A 297 -1.36 0.72 0.61
C ALA A 297 -0.14 0.82 -0.33
N SER A 298 -0.33 0.96 -1.65
CA SER A 298 0.78 1.19 -2.59
C SER A 298 1.43 2.57 -2.41
N ILE A 299 0.70 3.56 -1.89
CA ILE A 299 1.13 4.94 -1.68
C ILE A 299 1.64 5.11 -0.25
N THR A 300 0.84 4.69 0.73
CA THR A 300 1.15 4.86 2.16
C THR A 300 2.13 3.81 2.67
N GLY A 301 2.31 2.69 1.98
CA GLY A 301 2.77 1.47 2.64
C GLY A 301 1.72 0.98 3.65
N SER A 302 1.65 -0.33 3.88
CA SER A 302 0.76 -0.89 4.88
C SER A 302 1.49 -2.02 5.60
N PRO A 303 1.99 -1.79 6.82
CA PRO A 303 2.63 -2.84 7.60
C PRO A 303 1.85 -4.15 7.56
N GLY A 304 2.56 -5.24 7.30
CA GLY A 304 2.04 -6.61 7.17
C GLY A 304 1.37 -6.91 5.83
N GLN A 305 1.35 -5.96 4.90
CA GLN A 305 0.74 -6.10 3.58
C GLN A 305 1.71 -5.74 2.45
N GLY A 306 3.01 -6.00 2.63
CA GLY A 306 4.03 -5.65 1.63
C GLY A 306 3.81 -6.33 0.28
N ASN A 307 3.24 -7.53 0.26
CA ASN A 307 2.84 -8.23 -0.97
C ASN A 307 1.64 -7.59 -1.67
N ASP A 308 0.62 -7.13 -0.93
CA ASP A 308 -0.51 -6.39 -1.50
C ASP A 308 -0.08 -5.01 -1.98
N ALA A 309 0.70 -4.27 -1.19
CA ALA A 309 1.26 -2.97 -1.58
C ALA A 309 2.08 -3.07 -2.88
N ALA A 310 2.90 -4.11 -3.02
CA ALA A 310 3.64 -4.40 -4.25
C ALA A 310 2.71 -4.68 -5.44
N ALA A 311 1.68 -5.52 -5.26
CA ALA A 311 0.72 -5.85 -6.32
C ALA A 311 -0.08 -4.62 -6.78
N ASN A 312 -0.47 -3.75 -5.85
CA ASN A 312 -1.19 -2.52 -6.14
C ASN A 312 -0.32 -1.47 -6.84
N ALA A 313 0.94 -1.32 -6.43
CA ALA A 313 1.88 -0.42 -7.10
C ALA A 313 2.11 -0.78 -8.57
N PHE A 314 2.08 -2.07 -8.92
CA PHE A 314 2.06 -2.49 -10.33
C PHE A 314 0.83 -1.98 -11.08
N LEU A 315 -0.37 -2.09 -10.50
CA LEU A 315 -1.60 -1.61 -11.15
C LEU A 315 -1.57 -0.09 -11.37
N ASP A 316 -1.04 0.64 -10.39
CA ASP A 316 -0.87 2.09 -10.44
C ASP A 316 0.08 2.52 -11.56
N SER A 317 1.14 1.75 -11.78
CA SER A 317 2.03 1.97 -12.91
C SER A 317 1.50 1.41 -14.24
N LEU A 318 0.65 0.37 -14.21
CA LEU A 318 0.12 -0.24 -15.43
C LEU A 318 -0.88 0.70 -16.11
N ALA A 319 -1.79 1.32 -15.36
CA ALA A 319 -2.80 2.21 -15.93
C ALA A 319 -2.23 3.33 -16.85
N PRO A 320 -1.22 4.13 -16.45
CA PRO A 320 -0.61 5.10 -17.35
C PRO A 320 0.09 4.47 -18.57
N ALA A 321 0.70 3.29 -18.44
CA ALA A 321 1.26 2.57 -19.57
C ALA A 321 0.17 2.13 -20.57
N LEU A 322 -0.98 1.68 -20.05
CA LEU A 322 -2.15 1.33 -20.87
C LEU A 322 -2.73 2.56 -21.59
N VAL A 323 -2.80 3.71 -20.91
CA VAL A 323 -3.22 4.98 -21.53
C VAL A 323 -2.29 5.39 -22.67
N ALA A 324 -0.97 5.29 -22.47
CA ALA A 324 -0.01 5.57 -23.55
C ALA A 324 -0.12 4.58 -24.72
N ALA A 325 -0.60 3.36 -24.48
CA ALA A 325 -0.93 2.38 -25.52
C ALA A 325 -2.35 2.54 -26.11
N GLY A 326 -3.04 3.66 -25.85
CA GLY A 326 -4.35 3.96 -26.42
C GLY A 326 -5.54 3.30 -25.71
N ARG A 327 -5.35 2.73 -24.51
CA ARG A 327 -6.44 2.15 -23.71
C ARG A 327 -6.98 3.18 -22.71
N PRO A 328 -8.31 3.35 -22.57
CA PRO A 328 -8.87 4.23 -21.53
C PRO A 328 -8.79 3.57 -20.16
N ALA A 329 -7.62 3.62 -19.52
CA ALA A 329 -7.35 2.92 -18.27
C ALA A 329 -7.21 3.88 -17.07
N VAL A 330 -7.68 3.44 -15.91
CA VAL A 330 -7.49 4.13 -14.63
C VAL A 330 -7.24 3.13 -13.51
N SER A 331 -6.21 3.39 -12.69
CA SER A 331 -6.01 2.73 -11.40
C SER A 331 -6.62 3.57 -10.30
N ILE A 332 -7.49 2.97 -9.49
CA ILE A 332 -8.11 3.63 -8.34
C ILE A 332 -7.53 3.01 -7.06
N SER A 333 -6.71 3.78 -6.35
CA SER A 333 -6.16 3.38 -5.04
C SER A 333 -7.20 3.65 -3.96
N TRP A 334 -8.01 2.64 -3.64
CA TRP A 334 -9.06 2.74 -2.63
C TRP A 334 -8.48 2.81 -1.22
N GLY A 335 -9.02 3.71 -0.39
CA GLY A 335 -8.81 3.70 1.05
C GLY A 335 -9.54 2.54 1.75
N PRO A 336 -9.40 2.41 3.08
CA PRO A 336 -10.10 1.38 3.84
C PRO A 336 -11.62 1.55 3.71
N TRP A 337 -12.34 0.47 3.41
CA TRP A 337 -13.80 0.45 3.30
C TRP A 337 -14.45 0.38 4.68
N ALA A 338 -15.62 1.01 4.84
CA ALA A 338 -16.39 0.92 6.08
C ALA A 338 -16.93 -0.52 6.32
N ASP A 339 -17.68 -1.08 5.36
CA ASP A 339 -18.45 -2.32 5.58
C ASP A 339 -18.34 -3.38 4.47
N LEU A 340 -17.45 -3.21 3.48
CA LEU A 340 -17.36 -4.14 2.33
C LEU A 340 -15.98 -4.77 2.14
N GLY A 341 -15.98 -5.98 1.55
CA GLY A 341 -14.80 -6.57 0.93
C GLY A 341 -13.77 -7.15 1.90
N MET A 342 -12.54 -7.22 1.41
CA MET A 342 -11.39 -7.79 2.12
C MET A 342 -11.09 -7.06 3.43
N SER A 343 -11.43 -5.77 3.52
CA SER A 343 -11.35 -4.95 4.73
C SER A 343 -12.43 -5.26 5.77
N ALA A 344 -13.60 -5.81 5.39
CA ALA A 344 -14.64 -6.21 6.35
C ALA A 344 -14.32 -7.54 7.07
N ARG A 345 -13.36 -8.33 6.54
CA ARG A 345 -12.84 -9.56 7.18
C ARG A 345 -11.54 -9.34 7.95
N THR A 346 -10.82 -8.27 7.62
CA THR A 346 -9.56 -7.85 8.26
C THR A 346 -9.72 -6.56 9.04
N SER A 347 -10.95 -6.10 9.26
CA SER A 347 -11.29 -4.93 10.06
C SER A 347 -10.85 -5.19 11.50
N ARG A 348 -9.56 -4.95 11.73
CA ARG A 348 -9.05 -4.54 13.02
C ARG A 348 -9.90 -3.32 13.37
N PRO A 349 -10.68 -3.35 14.46
CA PRO A 349 -11.58 -2.27 14.84
C PRO A 349 -10.90 -0.88 14.79
N GLY A 350 -9.58 -0.82 14.98
CA GLY A 350 -8.79 0.40 14.98
C GLY A 350 -8.62 1.17 13.66
N MET A 351 -8.65 0.59 12.45
CA MET A 351 -8.29 1.38 11.24
C MET A 351 -9.40 2.34 10.78
N ALA A 352 -10.67 1.92 10.86
CA ALA A 352 -11.82 2.79 10.63
C ALA A 352 -11.98 3.85 11.74
N LEU A 353 -11.57 3.52 12.97
CA LEU A 353 -11.50 4.46 14.11
C LEU A 353 -10.32 5.45 14.00
N ARG A 354 -9.22 5.09 13.32
CA ARG A 354 -8.05 5.96 13.09
C ARG A 354 -8.27 7.05 12.04
N SER A 355 -9.11 6.82 11.03
CA SER A 355 -9.37 7.78 9.94
C SER A 355 -10.58 8.68 10.18
N GLY A 356 -11.43 8.35 11.15
CA GLY A 356 -12.66 9.08 11.47
C GLY A 356 -13.87 8.68 10.63
N ARG A 357 -13.72 8.11 9.43
CA ARG A 357 -14.77 7.45 8.61
C ARG A 357 -14.14 6.49 7.60
N GLY A 358 -14.58 5.22 7.56
CA GLY A 358 -14.26 4.33 6.43
C GLY A 358 -14.88 4.84 5.13
N LEU A 359 -14.38 4.40 3.98
CA LEU A 359 -14.97 4.77 2.70
C LEU A 359 -16.35 4.08 2.54
N GLU A 360 -17.39 4.90 2.47
CA GLU A 360 -18.75 4.46 2.21
C GLU A 360 -18.90 3.94 0.78
N VAL A 361 -19.70 2.89 0.63
CA VAL A 361 -19.92 2.20 -0.65
C VAL A 361 -20.51 3.15 -1.69
N GLU A 362 -21.55 3.89 -1.31
CA GLU A 362 -22.21 4.85 -2.22
C GLU A 362 -21.26 5.96 -2.70
N ALA A 363 -20.39 6.45 -1.79
CA ALA A 363 -19.37 7.43 -2.16
C ALA A 363 -18.36 6.83 -3.14
N ALA A 364 -17.93 5.59 -2.93
CA ALA A 364 -17.02 4.89 -3.83
C ALA A 364 -17.63 4.61 -5.21
N LEU A 365 -18.90 4.21 -5.26
CA LEU A 365 -19.63 4.01 -6.52
C LEU A 365 -19.74 5.34 -7.30
N GLY A 366 -20.06 6.43 -6.61
CA GLY A 366 -20.07 7.76 -7.21
C GLY A 366 -18.70 8.21 -7.73
N ALA A 367 -17.62 7.92 -6.99
CA ALA A 367 -16.26 8.19 -7.42
C ALA A 367 -15.89 7.36 -8.66
N PHE A 368 -16.24 6.08 -8.68
CA PHE A 368 -15.98 5.19 -9.81
C PHE A 368 -16.64 5.65 -11.11
N GLU A 369 -17.90 6.07 -11.08
CA GLU A 369 -18.57 6.59 -12.27
C GLU A 369 -17.83 7.79 -12.86
N ARG A 370 -17.30 8.68 -12.01
CA ARG A 370 -16.58 9.87 -12.47
C ARG A 370 -15.17 9.52 -12.96
N LEU A 371 -14.49 8.59 -12.28
CA LEU A 371 -13.11 8.21 -12.57
C LEU A 371 -12.97 7.28 -13.79
N ARG A 372 -13.95 6.41 -14.07
CA ARG A 372 -13.89 5.51 -15.23
C ARG A 372 -13.81 6.22 -16.58
N SER A 373 -14.15 7.52 -16.62
CA SER A 373 -13.98 8.37 -17.81
C SER A 373 -12.53 8.77 -18.12
N GLY A 374 -11.63 8.64 -17.15
CA GLY A 374 -10.26 9.17 -17.24
C GLY A 374 -10.14 10.68 -17.01
N ALA A 375 -11.19 11.37 -16.56
CA ALA A 375 -11.21 12.84 -16.43
C ALA A 375 -10.13 13.43 -15.49
N LEU A 376 -9.60 12.65 -14.55
CA LEU A 376 -8.56 13.08 -13.59
C LEU A 376 -7.19 12.44 -13.83
N GLY A 377 -7.01 11.78 -14.97
CA GLY A 377 -5.81 11.00 -15.28
C GLY A 377 -5.95 9.51 -14.99
N SER A 378 -4.82 8.81 -15.07
CA SER A 378 -4.77 7.34 -15.07
C SER A 378 -4.50 6.70 -13.71
N HIS A 379 -4.23 7.48 -12.66
CA HIS A 379 -4.05 6.98 -11.30
C HIS A 379 -4.60 7.99 -10.29
N VAL A 380 -5.58 7.58 -9.48
CA VAL A 380 -6.23 8.44 -8.48
C VAL A 380 -6.44 7.66 -7.19
N ALA A 381 -6.14 8.28 -6.05
CA ALA A 381 -6.47 7.72 -4.74
C ALA A 381 -7.82 8.25 -4.23
N VAL A 382 -8.68 7.36 -3.73
CA VAL A 382 -9.96 7.72 -3.13
C VAL A 382 -9.88 7.40 -1.64
N LEU A 383 -9.63 8.43 -0.84
CA LEU A 383 -9.33 8.31 0.58
C LEU A 383 -10.36 9.07 1.42
N SER A 384 -10.85 8.44 2.46
CA SER A 384 -11.69 9.07 3.48
C SER A 384 -10.86 9.20 4.76
N PHE A 385 -10.21 10.36 4.92
CA PHE A 385 -9.42 10.71 6.11
C PHE A 385 -9.81 12.09 6.62
N ASP A 386 -9.84 12.24 7.95
CA ASP A 386 -9.70 13.55 8.58
C ASP A 386 -8.23 13.99 8.56
N TRP A 387 -7.85 14.72 7.49
CA TRP A 387 -6.49 15.20 7.30
C TRP A 387 -6.00 16.14 8.41
N GLY A 388 -6.93 16.82 9.12
CA GLY A 388 -6.59 17.68 10.26
C GLY A 388 -6.20 16.87 11.51
N ARG A 389 -6.70 15.64 11.64
CA ARG A 389 -6.38 14.73 12.75
C ARG A 389 -5.29 13.72 12.43
N LEU A 390 -4.91 13.57 11.16
CA LEU A 390 -3.93 12.57 10.73
C LEU A 390 -2.60 12.72 11.48
N GLY A 391 -2.12 13.94 11.70
CA GLY A 391 -0.89 14.19 12.46
C GLY A 391 -0.94 13.73 13.91
N ALA A 392 -2.11 13.79 14.55
CA ALA A 392 -2.29 13.34 15.93
C ALA A 392 -2.49 11.82 16.04
N VAL A 393 -3.09 11.20 15.01
CA VAL A 393 -3.46 9.77 15.06
C VAL A 393 -2.40 8.87 14.42
N LEU A 394 -1.68 9.37 13.41
CA LEU A 394 -0.65 8.66 12.65
C LEU A 394 0.53 9.59 12.34
N PRO A 395 1.29 10.06 13.35
CA PRO A 395 2.37 11.03 13.19
C PRO A 395 3.44 10.58 12.19
N ALA A 396 3.85 9.31 12.25
CA ALA A 396 4.82 8.74 11.31
C ALA A 396 4.36 8.79 9.84
N LEU A 397 3.05 8.59 9.58
CA LEU A 397 2.50 8.69 8.24
C LEU A 397 2.38 10.16 7.82
N ALA A 398 1.89 11.01 8.70
CA ALA A 398 1.69 12.44 8.48
C ALA A 398 3.01 13.20 8.24
N GLY A 399 4.10 12.77 8.89
CA GLY A 399 5.43 13.36 8.72
C GLY A 399 6.11 13.05 7.39
N ARG A 400 5.57 12.14 6.58
CA ARG A 400 6.17 11.80 5.28
C ARG A 400 5.98 12.94 4.28
N PRO A 401 7.04 13.33 3.53
CA PRO A 401 6.97 14.42 2.55
C PRO A 401 5.84 14.31 1.53
N VAL A 402 5.43 13.08 1.16
CA VAL A 402 4.34 12.83 0.21
C VAL A 402 3.01 13.45 0.66
N PHE A 403 2.73 13.57 1.96
CA PHE A 403 1.48 14.13 2.50
C PHE A 403 1.56 15.62 2.84
N SER A 404 2.70 16.29 2.58
CA SER A 404 2.94 17.69 2.96
C SER A 404 1.97 18.71 2.36
N ARG A 405 1.23 18.37 1.30
CA ARG A 405 0.18 19.23 0.71
C ARG A 405 -1.22 18.99 1.29
N LEU A 406 -1.40 17.93 2.09
CA LEU A 406 -2.69 17.51 2.64
C LEU A 406 -2.77 17.70 4.15
N VAL A 407 -1.65 17.44 4.84
CA VAL A 407 -1.58 17.57 6.29
C VAL A 407 -1.14 18.99 6.62
N PRO A 408 -1.94 19.76 7.40
CA PRO A 408 -1.53 21.06 7.89
C PRO A 408 -0.22 20.95 8.69
N ALA A 409 0.66 21.96 8.59
CA ALA A 409 1.86 21.99 9.43
C ALA A 409 1.45 21.83 10.91
N PRO A 410 2.13 20.96 11.69
CA PRO A 410 1.70 20.64 13.03
C PRO A 410 1.62 21.92 13.88
N ALA A 411 0.43 22.21 14.40
CA ALA A 411 0.23 23.28 15.36
C ALA A 411 0.74 22.83 16.75
N SER A 412 2.06 22.83 16.93
CA SER A 412 2.74 22.37 18.16
C SER A 412 2.50 20.87 18.47
N PRO A 413 3.46 20.14 19.06
CA PRO A 413 3.21 18.73 19.39
C PRO A 413 2.11 18.63 20.44
N ALA A 414 0.94 18.14 20.04
CA ALA A 414 -0.13 17.77 20.96
C ALA A 414 0.16 16.37 21.51
N SER A 415 0.29 16.28 22.84
CA SER A 415 0.23 15.06 23.68
C SER A 415 1.27 13.95 23.51
N GLY A 416 2.49 14.23 23.03
CA GLY A 416 3.63 13.32 23.20
C GLY A 416 4.14 13.31 24.65
N LEU A 417 4.60 12.17 25.14
CA LEU A 417 5.27 12.08 26.44
C LEU A 417 6.65 12.75 26.33
N ASP A 418 6.79 13.95 26.92
CA ASP A 418 8.04 14.73 26.88
C ASP A 418 9.21 13.91 27.47
N PRO A 419 10.21 13.50 26.64
CA PRO A 419 11.31 12.67 27.09
C PRO A 419 12.17 13.33 28.16
N THR A 420 12.22 14.67 28.20
CA THR A 420 12.98 15.41 29.21
C THR A 420 12.29 15.36 30.57
N LYS A 421 10.96 15.51 30.60
CA LYS A 421 10.15 15.34 31.82
C LYS A 421 10.15 13.90 32.31
N LEU A 422 10.12 12.95 31.37
CA LEU A 422 10.19 11.52 31.69
C LEU A 422 11.52 11.18 32.38
N ARG A 423 12.64 11.71 31.88
CA ARG A 423 13.98 11.53 32.47
C ARG A 423 14.17 12.26 33.79
N ALA A 424 13.57 13.44 33.96
CA ALA A 424 13.65 14.22 35.20
C ALA A 424 12.75 13.69 36.33
N ALA A 425 11.82 12.79 36.02
CA ALA A 425 10.89 12.25 37.02
C ALA A 425 11.55 11.16 37.89
N PRO A 426 11.19 11.05 39.19
CA PRO A 426 11.59 9.91 40.01
C PRO A 426 11.18 8.58 39.35
N PRO A 427 11.89 7.45 39.58
CA PRO A 427 11.63 6.19 38.88
C PRO A 427 10.16 5.71 38.92
N ALA A 428 9.49 5.88 40.07
CA ALA A 428 8.07 5.56 40.22
C ALA A 428 7.14 6.52 39.45
N GLY A 429 7.53 7.80 39.32
CA GLY A 429 6.82 8.80 38.53
C GLY A 429 7.01 8.59 37.04
N ALA A 430 8.24 8.35 36.58
CA ALA A 430 8.58 8.07 35.19
C ALA A 430 7.83 6.83 34.67
N ARG A 431 7.80 5.76 35.47
CA ARG A 431 7.02 4.55 35.15
C ARG A 431 5.54 4.83 35.01
N ARG A 432 4.93 5.61 35.90
CA ARG A 432 3.50 5.95 35.84
C ARG A 432 3.17 6.77 34.60
N MET A 433 4.03 7.71 34.24
CA MET A 433 3.89 8.53 33.03
C MET A 433 3.98 7.67 31.77
N LEU A 434 4.93 6.72 31.72
CA LEU A 434 5.03 5.76 30.62
C LEU A 434 3.83 4.81 30.55
N GLU A 435 3.37 4.27 31.66
CA GLU A 435 2.18 3.40 31.68
C GLU A 435 0.94 4.15 31.17
N GLN A 436 0.74 5.42 31.56
CA GLN A 436 -0.36 6.25 31.07
C GLN A 436 -0.25 6.54 29.55
N TYR A 437 0.95 6.88 29.09
CA TYR A 437 1.23 7.10 27.67
C TYR A 437 1.00 5.83 26.84
N LEU A 438 1.51 4.69 27.31
CA LEU A 438 1.35 3.40 26.65
C LEU A 438 -0.10 2.92 26.68
N CYS A 439 -0.84 3.11 27.78
CA CYS A 439 -2.29 2.83 27.82
C CYS A 439 -3.05 3.68 26.80
N SER A 440 -2.72 4.97 26.68
CA SER A 440 -3.35 5.86 25.70
C SER A 440 -3.01 5.46 24.27
N SER A 441 -1.77 5.05 24.03
CA SER A 441 -1.30 4.55 22.73
C SER A 441 -2.00 3.23 22.37
N VAL A 442 -2.07 2.29 23.29
CA VAL A 442 -2.78 1.00 23.14
C VAL A 442 -4.26 1.20 22.89
N ALA A 443 -4.91 2.06 23.67
CA ALA A 443 -6.31 2.42 23.51
C ALA A 443 -6.59 2.97 22.11
N THR A 444 -5.74 3.89 21.65
CA THR A 444 -5.81 4.45 20.30
C THR A 444 -5.63 3.37 19.23
N LEU A 445 -4.68 2.44 19.42
CA LEU A 445 -4.42 1.37 18.46
C LEU A 445 -5.57 0.36 18.36
N LEU A 446 -6.26 0.08 19.47
CA LEU A 446 -7.39 -0.85 19.56
C LEU A 446 -8.77 -0.22 19.35
N GLY A 447 -8.87 1.12 19.37
CA GLY A 447 -10.16 1.81 19.33
C GLY A 447 -10.94 1.75 20.65
N LEU A 448 -10.22 1.66 21.77
CA LEU A 448 -10.77 1.65 23.14
C LEU A 448 -10.61 3.02 23.78
N MET A 449 -11.27 3.25 24.93
CA MET A 449 -10.94 4.39 25.78
C MET A 449 -9.72 4.06 26.64
N PRO A 450 -8.83 5.03 26.96
CA PRO A 450 -7.64 4.78 27.79
C PRO A 450 -7.94 4.14 29.16
N GLY A 451 -9.13 4.38 29.72
CA GLY A 451 -9.57 3.78 30.98
C GLY A 451 -9.97 2.30 30.89
N ASP A 452 -10.22 1.78 29.68
CA ASP A 452 -10.61 0.38 29.43
C ASP A 452 -9.37 -0.52 29.21
N VAL A 453 -8.17 0.06 29.26
CA VAL A 453 -6.91 -0.65 29.03
C VAL A 453 -6.28 -1.06 30.36
N GLU A 454 -6.25 -2.36 30.63
CA GLU A 454 -5.67 -2.94 31.84
C GLU A 454 -4.14 -3.10 31.71
N PRO A 455 -3.31 -2.42 32.54
CA PRO A 455 -1.85 -2.44 32.37
C PRO A 455 -1.17 -3.80 32.57
N GLU A 456 -1.80 -4.72 33.30
CA GLU A 456 -1.30 -6.06 33.62
C GLU A 456 -1.76 -7.13 32.64
N ARG A 457 -2.77 -6.84 31.82
CA ARG A 457 -3.26 -7.78 30.83
C ARG A 457 -2.22 -7.87 29.70
N THR A 458 -1.99 -9.08 29.21
CA THR A 458 -1.08 -9.26 28.07
C THR A 458 -1.65 -8.54 26.84
N LEU A 459 -0.77 -7.98 26.01
CA LEU A 459 -1.17 -7.33 24.76
C LEU A 459 -2.04 -8.28 23.92
N THR A 460 -1.60 -9.52 23.72
CA THR A 460 -2.38 -10.57 23.03
C THR A 460 -3.73 -10.84 23.68
N GLY A 461 -3.78 -10.86 25.01
CA GLY A 461 -5.02 -10.98 25.77
C GLY A 461 -5.99 -9.83 25.52
N MET A 462 -5.51 -8.63 25.18
CA MET A 462 -6.31 -7.45 24.79
C MET A 462 -6.68 -7.41 23.31
N GLY A 463 -6.27 -8.41 22.51
CA GLY A 463 -6.51 -8.46 21.07
C GLY A 463 -5.43 -7.80 20.22
N PHE A 464 -4.25 -7.48 20.78
CA PHE A 464 -3.09 -7.15 19.95
C PHE A 464 -2.62 -8.38 19.19
N ASP A 465 -2.33 -8.19 17.91
CA ASP A 465 -1.62 -9.13 17.08
C ASP A 465 -0.17 -8.67 16.81
N SER A 466 0.57 -9.49 16.07
CA SER A 466 1.96 -9.19 15.74
C SER A 466 2.16 -7.86 15.03
N LEU A 467 1.15 -7.38 14.32
CA LEU A 467 1.23 -6.11 13.61
C LEU A 467 1.04 -4.91 14.54
N SER A 468 0.02 -4.98 15.39
CA SER A 468 -0.32 -3.91 16.34
C SER A 468 0.83 -3.70 17.33
N ALA A 469 1.53 -4.77 17.71
CA ALA A 469 2.77 -4.71 18.48
C ALA A 469 3.90 -3.95 17.77
N ILE A 470 4.11 -4.23 16.47
CA ILE A 470 5.12 -3.51 15.67
C ILE A 470 4.76 -2.03 15.58
N GLN A 471 3.49 -1.70 15.38
CA GLN A 471 3.03 -0.30 15.33
C GLN A 471 3.26 0.43 16.66
N LEU A 472 2.88 -0.18 17.78
CA LEU A 472 3.12 0.40 19.11
C LEU A 472 4.60 0.63 19.35
N ARG A 473 5.44 -0.36 19.02
CA ARG A 473 6.90 -0.23 19.13
C ARG A 473 7.42 0.94 18.30
N ASN A 474 7.04 1.01 17.02
CA ASN A 474 7.51 2.05 16.11
C ASN A 474 7.19 3.46 16.63
N THR A 475 5.97 3.67 17.14
CA THR A 475 5.59 4.93 17.76
C THR A 475 6.42 5.23 19.01
N VAL A 476 6.67 4.24 19.86
CA VAL A 476 7.47 4.39 21.08
C VAL A 476 8.95 4.67 20.78
N ASP A 477 9.56 3.93 19.86
CA ASP A 477 10.94 4.10 19.42
C ASP A 477 11.16 5.52 18.84
N GLU A 478 10.24 5.98 17.99
CA GLU A 478 10.30 7.29 17.34
C GLU A 478 10.09 8.46 18.33
N GLU A 479 9.04 8.41 19.16
CA GLU A 479 8.72 9.51 20.07
C GLU A 479 9.69 9.63 21.25
N LEU A 480 10.25 8.51 21.71
CA LEU A 480 11.14 8.48 22.89
C LEU A 480 12.62 8.32 22.53
N GLY A 481 12.96 8.11 21.25
CA GLY A 481 14.33 7.92 20.80
C GLY A 481 14.98 6.65 21.36
N VAL A 482 14.20 5.59 21.51
CA VAL A 482 14.66 4.28 22.04
C VAL A 482 14.74 3.24 20.92
N THR A 483 15.38 2.10 21.20
CA THR A 483 15.42 0.95 20.27
C THR A 483 15.00 -0.31 21.02
N LEU A 484 13.74 -0.72 20.85
CA LEU A 484 13.20 -1.89 21.51
C LEU A 484 13.41 -3.19 20.68
N PRO A 485 13.92 -4.30 21.29
CA PRO A 485 14.12 -5.57 20.58
C PRO A 485 12.81 -6.21 20.07
N VAL A 486 12.87 -6.82 18.89
CA VAL A 486 11.71 -7.44 18.20
C VAL A 486 11.37 -8.84 18.71
N ALA A 487 12.33 -9.55 19.32
CA ALA A 487 12.15 -10.94 19.72
C ALA A 487 11.29 -11.05 21.00
N GLY A 488 10.14 -11.75 20.92
CA GLY A 488 9.31 -12.09 22.07
C GLY A 488 8.23 -11.08 22.48
N PHE A 489 8.00 -10.03 21.68
CA PHE A 489 7.14 -8.89 22.05
C PHE A 489 5.64 -9.23 22.31
N LEU A 490 5.15 -10.43 22.00
CA LEU A 490 3.69 -10.70 21.94
C LEU A 490 3.16 -11.68 22.98
N GLU A 491 3.91 -12.73 23.30
CA GLU A 491 3.30 -13.86 24.01
C GLU A 491 3.12 -13.59 25.51
N GLN A 492 3.86 -12.63 26.10
CA GLN A 492 3.80 -12.31 27.54
C GLN A 492 3.97 -10.82 27.87
N THR A 493 3.97 -9.92 26.88
CA THR A 493 4.20 -8.49 27.15
C THR A 493 2.94 -7.83 27.69
N THR A 494 3.09 -7.09 28.79
CA THR A 494 2.06 -6.22 29.37
C THR A 494 2.49 -4.77 29.19
N ILE A 495 1.59 -3.81 29.35
CA ILE A 495 1.95 -2.38 29.30
C ILE A 495 2.99 -2.06 30.38
N ARG A 496 2.86 -2.69 31.55
CA ARG A 496 3.81 -2.55 32.65
C ARG A 496 5.21 -3.07 32.30
N SER A 497 5.31 -4.25 31.68
CA SER A 497 6.63 -4.79 31.28
C SER A 497 7.25 -3.97 30.16
N LEU A 498 6.43 -3.47 29.22
CA LEU A 498 6.88 -2.56 28.16
C LEU A 498 7.38 -1.22 28.71
N ALA A 499 6.67 -0.60 29.66
CA ALA A 499 7.12 0.63 30.32
C ALA A 499 8.50 0.44 30.99
N THR A 500 8.71 -0.73 31.59
CA THR A 500 9.99 -1.08 32.23
C THR A 500 11.10 -1.24 31.19
N ALA A 501 10.82 -1.91 30.07
CA ALA A 501 11.78 -2.07 28.98
C ALA A 501 12.17 -0.73 28.33
N VAL A 502 11.20 0.17 28.15
CA VAL A 502 11.46 1.53 27.64
C VAL A 502 12.37 2.31 28.59
N LEU A 503 12.12 2.27 29.89
CA LEU A 503 12.97 2.94 30.88
C LEU A 503 14.42 2.47 30.83
N LEU A 504 14.64 1.17 30.61
CA LEU A 504 15.99 0.59 30.49
C LEU A 504 16.69 0.95 29.16
N ALA A 505 15.92 1.28 28.13
CA ALA A 505 16.43 1.60 26.79
C ALA A 505 16.59 3.10 26.54
N LEU A 506 16.24 3.97 27.49
CA LEU A 506 16.46 5.41 27.39
C LEU A 506 17.97 5.71 27.33
N PRO A 507 18.43 6.56 26.39
CA PRO A 507 19.84 6.94 26.34
C PRO A 507 20.27 7.64 27.65
N GLU A 508 21.39 7.20 28.26
CA GLU A 508 22.06 8.00 29.28
C GLU A 508 22.63 9.25 28.62
N GLU A 509 22.40 10.43 29.21
CA GLU A 509 23.14 11.62 28.77
C GLU A 509 24.63 11.37 29.05
N THR A 510 25.43 11.31 27.99
CA THR A 510 26.86 11.55 28.12
C THR A 510 26.98 12.95 28.69
N ARG A 511 27.32 13.07 29.98
CA ARG A 511 27.80 14.33 30.53
C ARG A 511 28.96 14.74 29.64
N ALA A 512 28.80 15.83 28.91
CA ALA A 512 29.93 16.54 28.35
C ALA A 512 30.74 17.08 29.54
N ASP A 513 31.61 16.23 30.10
CA ASP A 513 32.69 16.72 30.94
C ASP A 513 33.53 17.67 30.08
N GLY A 514 33.76 18.85 30.66
CA GLY A 514 34.06 20.07 29.92
C GLY A 514 35.21 19.94 28.93
N ALA A 515 34.95 20.34 27.69
CA ALA A 515 36.01 20.76 26.80
C ALA A 515 36.63 22.03 27.39
N GLU A 516 37.86 21.93 27.89
CA GLU A 516 38.71 23.10 28.12
C GLU A 516 38.80 23.91 26.81
N PRO A 517 38.68 25.25 26.87
CA PRO A 517 38.81 26.06 25.69
C PRO A 517 40.25 25.97 25.17
N LEU A 518 40.39 25.45 23.94
CA LEU A 518 41.64 25.51 23.19
C LEU A 518 42.07 26.98 23.07
N ALA A 519 43.25 27.27 23.60
CA ALA A 519 43.91 28.56 23.48
C ALA A 519 44.04 28.97 22.00
N GLU A 520 43.72 30.23 21.74
CA GLU A 520 44.12 30.93 20.52
C GLU A 520 45.64 30.82 20.34
N VAL A 521 46.07 30.34 19.18
CA VAL A 521 47.40 30.60 18.66
C VAL A 521 47.20 31.48 17.42
N GLU A 522 47.68 32.72 17.53
CA GLU A 522 47.76 33.67 16.42
C GLU A 522 48.76 33.19 15.35
N LEU A 523 48.34 33.44 14.10
CA LEU A 523 49.02 33.36 12.78
C LEU A 523 49.22 31.98 12.15
#